data_AF-A0A925RBP2-F1
#
_entry.id   AF-A0A925RBP2-F1
#
_cell.length_a   1.000
_cell.length_b   1.000
_cell.length_c   1.000
_cell.angle_alpha   90.00
_cell.angle_beta   90.00
_cell.angle_gamma   90.00
#
_symmetry.space_group_name_H-M   'P 1'
#
loop_
_entity.id
_entity.type
_entity.pdbx_description
1 polymer ?
#
loop_
_entity_poly.entity_id
_entity_poly.type
_entity_poly.pdbx_seq_one_letter_code
_entity_poly.pdbx_strand_id
1 'polypeptide(L)'
;MSATSSLNLAMKVMPCMSEYLLLVPERLASGQIENCTVVSHRNHWPQIGELQRLAVQHPCSFIAETSAMDFESIRQMVKSLTDSAGSDRRIVFADDPIPVSLRAAFPNSFCSLLQRVLPCDLLCISTTAVKQAPTTDSMLTAVFRGEVSSSSVAARPAVGRFPQTGPGNEGGNSGLLPEVLEAAVGTALAGVKLSTAERRCVVSGVLLLWDFLHESHEISQTMEGRGTPRTADYWHAIMHRREPDPGNASYWFRRVGSHPALDTMSSKLHRWLGESGASDDEQKRAQQTVCPHGRFDPFAVIELSTQALRKPGQLEDRLLRRVQYSEILNLLAWSIGTAS
;
A
#
# COMPACT_ATOMS: atom_id res chain seq x y z
N MET A 1 -49.51 7.83 40.64
CA MET A 1 -48.31 8.61 41.03
C MET A 1 -47.09 7.72 40.81
N SER A 2 -46.12 8.19 40.01
CA SER A 2 -44.70 7.77 39.97
C SER A 2 -44.38 6.32 39.56
N ALA A 3 -43.37 5.96 38.77
CA ALA A 3 -42.43 6.65 37.87
C ALA A 3 -41.62 5.55 37.14
N THR A 4 -41.32 5.81 35.86
CA THR A 4 -40.10 5.50 35.07
C THR A 4 -39.12 4.37 35.47
N SER A 5 -38.81 3.48 34.50
CA SER A 5 -37.48 3.36 33.85
C SER A 5 -37.57 2.26 32.76
N SER A 6 -37.62 2.58 31.46
CA SER A 6 -36.51 2.97 30.57
C SER A 6 -35.48 1.85 30.31
N LEU A 7 -35.88 0.86 29.51
CA LEU A 7 -34.98 -0.01 28.74
C LEU A 7 -35.50 -0.05 27.30
N ASN A 8 -35.28 1.04 26.55
CA ASN A 8 -35.55 1.06 25.12
C ASN A 8 -34.38 0.42 24.37
N LEU A 9 -34.40 -0.90 24.37
CA LEU A 9 -33.77 -1.72 23.34
C LEU A 9 -34.68 -1.66 22.10
N ALA A 10 -34.41 -0.73 21.19
CA ALA A 10 -35.09 -0.68 19.90
C ALA A 10 -34.06 -0.79 18.77
N MET A 11 -33.45 -1.97 18.66
CA MET A 11 -33.10 -2.52 17.35
C MET A 11 -34.40 -2.75 16.59
N LYS A 12 -34.75 -1.83 15.71
CA LYS A 12 -35.73 -2.06 14.64
C LYS A 12 -35.47 -1.02 13.58
N VAL A 13 -34.98 -1.44 12.42
CA VAL A 13 -35.76 -1.54 11.18
C VAL A 13 -34.81 -2.08 10.09
N MET A 14 -35.11 -3.27 9.58
CA MET A 14 -34.88 -3.61 8.17
C MET A 14 -36.25 -3.54 7.50
N PRO A 15 -36.34 -2.96 6.29
CA PRO A 15 -36.62 -3.81 5.14
C PRO A 15 -35.80 -3.44 3.89
N CYS A 16 -35.22 -4.47 3.26
CA CYS A 16 -34.89 -4.56 1.82
C CYS A 16 -34.24 -3.33 1.12
N MET A 17 -33.04 -2.92 1.53
CA MET A 17 -31.98 -2.27 0.71
C MET A 17 -30.63 -2.54 1.42
N SER A 18 -30.14 -3.77 1.31
CA SER A 18 -29.11 -4.32 2.19
C SER A 18 -27.72 -4.16 1.56
N GLU A 19 -26.95 -3.12 1.91
CA GLU A 19 -25.47 -3.21 1.88
C GLU A 19 -24.70 -2.02 2.47
N TYR A 20 -25.32 -0.86 2.73
CA TYR A 20 -24.61 0.31 3.25
C TYR A 20 -25.10 0.72 4.64
N LEU A 21 -24.18 0.82 5.60
CA LEU A 21 -24.44 1.56 6.84
C LEU A 21 -24.01 3.02 6.62
N LEU A 22 -24.98 3.93 6.50
CA LEU A 22 -24.72 5.37 6.47
C LEU A 22 -24.62 5.87 7.92
N LEU A 23 -23.40 6.18 8.35
CA LEU A 23 -23.21 6.91 9.60
C LEU A 23 -23.16 8.41 9.26
N VAL A 24 -24.29 9.08 9.41
CA VAL A 24 -24.30 10.54 9.52
C VAL A 24 -23.80 10.86 10.94
N PRO A 25 -22.66 11.54 11.10
CA PRO A 25 -21.96 11.66 12.38
C PRO A 25 -22.67 12.61 13.35
N GLU A 26 -23.85 12.25 13.86
CA GLU A 26 -24.44 12.89 15.05
C GLU A 26 -23.96 12.23 16.36
N ARG A 27 -23.30 11.06 16.31
CA ARG A 27 -22.82 10.31 17.49
C ARG A 27 -21.33 9.92 17.51
N LEU A 28 -20.51 10.45 16.61
CA LEU A 28 -19.05 10.45 16.75
C LEU A 28 -18.62 11.68 17.56
N ALA A 29 -19.11 11.76 18.80
CA ALA A 29 -18.84 12.86 19.72
C ALA A 29 -17.42 12.74 20.31
N SER A 30 -16.43 13.31 19.61
CA SER A 30 -15.25 14.01 20.16
C SER A 30 -14.20 14.24 19.06
N GLY A 31 -14.52 15.14 18.12
CA GLY A 31 -13.61 15.62 17.09
C GLY A 31 -14.43 16.19 15.95
N GLN A 32 -14.33 17.48 15.67
CA GLN A 32 -15.05 18.11 14.56
C GLN A 32 -14.51 17.54 13.24
N ILE A 33 -15.27 16.71 12.54
CA ILE A 33 -14.93 16.25 11.19
C ILE A 33 -15.87 16.94 10.20
N GLU A 34 -15.29 17.54 9.18
CA GLU A 34 -15.82 18.46 8.16
C GLU A 34 -17.12 17.99 7.44
N ASN A 35 -18.25 17.84 8.14
CA ASN A 35 -19.52 17.29 7.61
C ASN A 35 -19.30 16.08 6.68
N CYS A 36 -18.60 15.06 7.18
CA CYS A 36 -18.25 13.87 6.39
C CYS A 36 -19.36 12.81 6.49
N THR A 37 -19.69 12.17 5.36
CA THR A 37 -20.54 10.97 5.35
C THR A 37 -19.63 9.74 5.30
N VAL A 38 -19.70 8.88 6.33
CA VAL A 38 -18.98 7.60 6.33
C VAL A 38 -19.91 6.52 5.78
N VAL A 39 -19.47 5.88 4.71
CA VAL A 39 -20.11 4.75 4.06
C VAL A 39 -19.31 3.51 4.43
N SER A 40 -19.97 2.44 4.87
CA SER A 40 -19.30 1.16 5.11
C SER A 40 -19.81 0.11 4.13
N HIS A 41 -18.91 -0.47 3.36
CA HIS A 41 -19.19 -1.51 2.38
C HIS A 41 -18.50 -2.84 2.74
N ARG A 42 -19.01 -3.95 2.20
CA ARG A 42 -18.46 -5.30 2.37
C ARG A 42 -17.74 -5.74 1.10
N ASN A 43 -16.41 -5.63 1.10
CA ASN A 43 -15.47 -6.35 0.22
C ASN A 43 -15.14 -5.77 -1.17
N HIS A 44 -15.63 -4.59 -1.56
CA HIS A 44 -15.10 -3.86 -2.73
C HIS A 44 -15.23 -2.35 -2.57
N TRP A 45 -14.40 -1.58 -3.27
CA TRP A 45 -14.53 -0.12 -3.31
C TRP A 45 -15.73 0.27 -4.19
N PRO A 46 -16.64 1.15 -3.73
CA PRO A 46 -17.78 1.58 -4.53
C PRO A 46 -17.35 2.37 -5.76
N GLN A 47 -18.20 2.40 -6.77
CA GLN A 47 -17.95 3.22 -7.96
C GLN A 47 -18.28 4.69 -7.68
N ILE A 48 -17.56 5.60 -8.35
CA ILE A 48 -17.81 7.05 -8.24
C ILE A 48 -19.25 7.41 -8.62
N GLY A 49 -19.86 6.73 -9.59
CA GLY A 49 -21.27 6.95 -9.94
C GLY A 49 -22.24 6.70 -8.77
N GLU A 50 -21.92 5.77 -7.86
CA GLU A 50 -22.70 5.53 -6.63
C GLU A 50 -22.47 6.64 -5.61
N LEU A 51 -21.22 7.03 -5.39
CA LEU A 51 -20.85 8.11 -4.48
C LEU A 51 -21.46 9.45 -4.90
N GLN A 52 -21.52 9.74 -6.20
CA GLN A 52 -22.19 10.93 -6.73
C GLN A 52 -23.68 10.95 -6.39
N ARG A 53 -24.39 9.81 -6.46
CA ARG A 53 -25.80 9.72 -6.07
C ARG A 53 -25.98 9.94 -4.56
N LEU A 54 -25.11 9.35 -3.75
CA LEU A 54 -25.12 9.56 -2.29
C LEU A 54 -24.86 11.02 -1.93
N ALA A 55 -23.90 11.68 -2.59
CA ALA A 55 -23.58 13.09 -2.37
C ALA A 55 -24.74 14.05 -2.66
N VAL A 56 -25.64 13.68 -3.58
CA VAL A 56 -26.86 14.45 -3.87
C VAL A 56 -27.88 14.31 -2.75
N GLN A 57 -28.01 13.10 -2.18
CA GLN A 57 -28.98 12.81 -1.12
C GLN A 57 -28.53 13.32 0.25
N HIS A 58 -27.22 13.35 0.48
CA HIS A 58 -26.61 13.73 1.75
C HIS A 58 -25.56 14.83 1.53
N PRO A 59 -25.93 16.11 1.63
CA PRO A 59 -24.99 17.22 1.47
C PRO A 59 -23.84 17.12 2.48
N CYS A 60 -22.66 16.78 1.99
CA CYS A 60 -21.44 16.59 2.77
C CYS A 60 -20.25 17.22 2.03
N SER A 61 -19.22 17.61 2.78
CA SER A 61 -17.99 18.14 2.17
C SER A 61 -17.06 17.01 1.72
N PHE A 62 -17.11 15.88 2.44
CA PHE A 62 -16.29 14.69 2.21
C PHE A 62 -17.11 13.43 2.29
N ILE A 63 -16.71 12.44 1.51
CA ILE A 63 -17.19 11.06 1.59
C ILE A 63 -16.01 10.22 2.06
N ALA A 64 -16.22 9.43 3.12
CA ALA A 64 -15.24 8.50 3.62
C ALA A 64 -15.76 7.06 3.60
N GLU A 65 -14.89 6.09 3.38
CA GLU A 65 -15.28 4.69 3.18
C GLU A 65 -14.29 3.75 3.83
N THR A 66 -14.82 2.75 4.55
CA THR A 66 -14.04 1.71 5.22
C THR A 66 -14.88 0.47 5.48
N SER A 67 -14.27 -0.69 5.33
CA SER A 67 -14.80 -1.99 5.77
C SER A 67 -14.35 -2.37 7.19
N ALA A 68 -13.71 -1.47 7.94
CA ALA A 68 -13.44 -1.69 9.36
C ALA A 68 -14.77 -1.88 10.11
N MET A 69 -14.84 -2.90 10.96
CA MET A 69 -16.08 -3.29 11.65
C MET A 69 -16.14 -2.80 13.09
N ASP A 70 -15.01 -2.45 13.68
CA ASP A 70 -14.94 -2.02 15.07
C ASP A 70 -15.00 -0.49 15.20
N PHE A 71 -15.90 -0.03 16.06
CA PHE A 71 -16.21 1.38 16.22
C PHE A 71 -15.00 2.21 16.69
N GLU A 72 -14.14 1.65 17.54
CA GLU A 72 -12.99 2.37 18.08
C GLU A 72 -11.91 2.61 17.01
N SER A 73 -11.62 1.65 16.14
CA SER A 73 -10.70 1.85 15.01
C SER A 73 -11.25 2.88 14.03
N ILE A 74 -12.55 2.83 13.71
CA ILE A 74 -13.19 3.86 12.88
C ILE A 74 -13.02 5.23 13.54
N ARG A 75 -13.32 5.35 14.84
CA ARG A 75 -13.17 6.61 15.58
C ARG A 75 -11.74 7.13 15.55
N GLN A 76 -10.74 6.26 15.70
CA GLN A 76 -9.33 6.62 15.62
C GLN A 76 -8.92 7.06 14.22
N MET A 77 -9.32 6.32 13.18
CA MET A 77 -9.03 6.69 11.78
C MET A 77 -9.63 8.04 11.42
N VAL A 78 -10.89 8.26 11.81
CA VAL A 78 -11.58 9.51 11.53
C VAL A 78 -10.97 10.67 12.34
N LYS A 79 -10.49 10.43 13.56
CA LYS A 79 -9.70 11.43 14.30
C LYS A 79 -8.40 11.80 13.57
N SER A 80 -7.71 10.84 12.96
CA SER A 80 -6.49 11.14 12.18
C SER A 80 -6.74 11.96 10.90
N LEU A 81 -7.99 12.01 10.40
CA LEU A 81 -8.32 12.85 9.23
C LEU A 81 -8.20 14.35 9.52
N THR A 82 -8.41 14.80 10.76
CA THR A 82 -8.30 16.22 11.12
C THR A 82 -6.85 16.70 11.08
N ASP A 83 -5.90 15.81 11.33
CA ASP A 83 -4.47 16.11 11.33
C ASP A 83 -3.91 16.27 9.90
N SER A 84 -4.70 15.88 8.88
CA SER A 84 -4.36 15.94 7.45
C SER A 84 -5.19 16.97 6.68
N ALA A 85 -5.67 18.01 7.36
CA ALA A 85 -6.52 19.06 6.77
C ALA A 85 -5.85 19.71 5.54
N GLY A 86 -6.63 19.91 4.48
CA GLY A 86 -6.19 20.66 3.28
C GLY A 86 -6.00 19.84 2.00
N SER A 87 -5.99 18.50 2.06
CA SER A 87 -6.10 17.67 0.84
C SER A 87 -7.54 17.26 0.55
N ASP A 88 -7.91 17.30 -0.73
CA ASP A 88 -9.15 16.73 -1.25
C ASP A 88 -9.19 15.20 -1.19
N ARG A 89 -8.03 14.54 -1.05
CA ARG A 89 -7.86 13.09 -1.14
C ARG A 89 -6.96 12.62 0.00
N ARG A 90 -7.48 11.76 0.87
CA ARG A 90 -6.81 11.32 2.09
C ARG A 90 -6.96 9.81 2.26
N ILE A 91 -5.91 9.16 2.77
CA ILE A 91 -5.95 7.77 3.20
C ILE A 91 -5.48 7.71 4.65
N VAL A 92 -6.25 7.07 5.51
CA VAL A 92 -5.80 6.69 6.85
C VAL A 92 -5.64 5.18 6.87
N PHE A 93 -4.40 4.74 6.98
CA PHE A 93 -4.07 3.32 7.08
C PHE A 93 -4.33 2.83 8.50
N ALA A 94 -4.97 1.66 8.63
CA ALA A 94 -5.16 1.04 9.94
C ALA A 94 -3.81 0.71 10.60
N ASP A 95 -2.84 0.29 9.80
CA ASP A 95 -1.52 -0.14 10.25
C ASP A 95 -0.42 0.42 9.32
N ASP A 96 0.73 0.77 9.90
CA ASP A 96 1.96 1.13 9.20
C ASP A 96 3.04 0.06 9.40
N PRO A 97 3.31 -0.79 8.38
CA PRO A 97 4.34 -1.80 8.45
C PRO A 97 5.69 -1.30 7.92
N ILE A 98 5.81 -0.03 7.52
CA ILE A 98 7.03 0.51 6.90
C ILE A 98 8.07 0.77 8.01
N PRO A 99 9.26 0.16 7.91
CA PRO A 99 10.34 0.44 8.86
C PRO A 99 10.68 1.94 8.91
N VAL A 100 10.96 2.46 10.10
CA VAL A 100 11.10 3.91 10.37
C VAL A 100 12.19 4.54 9.51
N SER A 101 13.33 3.87 9.37
CA SER A 101 14.43 4.37 8.54
C SER A 101 14.11 4.36 7.04
N LEU A 102 13.27 3.43 6.59
CA LEU A 102 12.80 3.41 5.20
C LEU A 102 11.77 4.51 4.98
N ARG A 103 10.80 4.68 5.89
CA ARG A 103 9.80 5.76 5.84
C ARG A 103 10.47 7.13 5.72
N ALA A 104 11.50 7.38 6.53
CA ALA A 104 12.25 8.64 6.53
C ALA A 104 13.00 8.92 5.22
N ALA A 105 13.21 7.92 4.37
CA ALA A 105 13.86 8.09 3.08
C ALA A 105 12.92 8.63 2.00
N PHE A 106 11.61 8.71 2.25
CA PHE A 106 10.63 9.15 1.24
C PHE A 106 10.00 10.49 1.60
N PRO A 107 9.65 11.33 0.60
CA PRO A 107 8.80 12.48 0.87
C PRO A 107 7.41 12.02 1.32
N ASN A 108 6.77 12.81 2.19
CA ASN A 108 5.46 12.48 2.73
C ASN A 108 4.39 12.26 1.64
N SER A 109 4.47 13.02 0.54
CA SER A 109 3.60 12.90 -0.63
C SER A 109 3.67 11.53 -1.32
N PHE A 110 4.79 10.81 -1.19
CA PHE A 110 5.00 9.49 -1.80
C PHE A 110 4.61 8.32 -0.89
N CYS A 111 4.43 8.59 0.40
CA CYS A 111 4.22 7.55 1.40
C CYS A 111 2.92 6.75 1.21
N SER A 112 1.89 7.35 0.59
CA SER A 112 0.63 6.67 0.26
C SER A 112 0.79 5.55 -0.77
N LEU A 113 1.89 5.57 -1.55
CA LEU A 113 2.20 4.59 -2.60
C LEU A 113 3.05 3.42 -2.09
N LEU A 114 3.65 3.54 -0.90
CA LEU A 114 4.58 2.57 -0.33
C LEU A 114 3.90 1.36 0.31
N GLN A 115 2.58 1.37 0.45
CA GLN A 115 1.83 0.27 1.01
C GLN A 115 0.48 0.14 0.33
N ARG A 116 0.06 -1.09 0.10
CA ARG A 116 -1.22 -1.38 -0.52
C ARG A 116 -2.36 -1.11 0.44
N VAL A 117 -3.42 -0.53 -0.10
CA VAL A 117 -4.65 -0.22 0.62
C VAL A 117 -5.44 -1.51 0.83
N LEU A 118 -5.91 -1.71 2.05
CA LEU A 118 -6.77 -2.83 2.44
C LEU A 118 -8.19 -2.32 2.73
N PRO A 119 -9.22 -3.18 2.65
CA PRO A 119 -10.60 -2.77 2.97
C PRO A 119 -10.77 -2.16 4.36
N CYS A 120 -9.92 -2.51 5.34
CA CYS A 120 -9.96 -1.92 6.68
C CYS A 120 -9.45 -0.48 6.77
N ASP A 121 -8.80 0.04 5.73
CA ASP A 121 -8.34 1.42 5.70
C ASP A 121 -9.51 2.39 5.49
N LEU A 122 -9.29 3.65 5.84
CA LEU A 122 -10.26 4.72 5.61
C LEU A 122 -9.80 5.57 4.43
N LEU A 123 -10.55 5.50 3.33
CA LEU A 123 -10.36 6.36 2.18
C LEU A 123 -11.28 7.57 2.35
N CYS A 124 -10.82 8.76 2.03
CA CYS A 124 -11.61 9.97 2.12
C CYS A 124 -11.37 10.85 0.90
N ILE A 125 -12.45 11.31 0.28
CA ILE A 125 -12.42 12.13 -0.93
C ILE A 125 -13.45 13.26 -0.83
N SER A 126 -13.08 14.47 -1.25
CA SER A 126 -13.99 15.62 -1.23
C SER A 126 -15.11 15.46 -2.25
N THR A 127 -16.30 15.98 -1.94
CA THR A 127 -17.44 15.94 -2.86
C THR A 127 -17.14 16.65 -4.19
N THR A 128 -16.26 17.65 -4.17
CA THR A 128 -15.76 18.32 -5.38
C THR A 128 -14.95 17.35 -6.25
N ALA A 129 -14.00 16.62 -5.65
CA ALA A 129 -13.20 15.63 -6.36
C ALA A 129 -14.05 14.46 -6.89
N VAL A 130 -15.05 14.01 -6.13
CA VAL A 130 -16.01 12.97 -6.58
C VAL A 130 -16.80 13.41 -7.81
N LYS A 131 -17.20 14.69 -7.91
CA LYS A 131 -17.90 15.23 -9.08
C LYS A 131 -17.01 15.34 -10.32
N GLN A 132 -15.69 15.47 -10.14
CA GLN A 132 -14.71 15.59 -11.22
C GLN A 132 -14.20 14.22 -11.71
N ALA A 133 -14.34 13.18 -10.91
CA ALA A 133 -13.88 11.84 -11.25
C ALA A 133 -14.83 11.11 -12.23
N PRO A 134 -14.29 10.30 -13.16
CA PRO A 134 -15.08 9.39 -14.00
C PRO A 134 -16.00 8.50 -13.18
N THR A 135 -17.24 8.32 -13.62
CA THR A 135 -18.25 7.51 -12.91
C THR A 135 -17.89 6.02 -12.83
N THR A 136 -17.07 5.55 -13.78
CA THR A 136 -16.58 4.17 -13.86
C THR A 136 -15.41 3.87 -12.92
N ASP A 137 -14.76 4.91 -12.37
CA ASP A 137 -13.68 4.69 -11.41
C ASP A 137 -14.22 4.08 -10.11
N SER A 138 -13.40 3.23 -9.49
CA SER A 138 -13.56 2.90 -8.08
C SER A 138 -13.15 4.08 -7.20
N MET A 139 -13.61 4.10 -5.96
CA MET A 139 -13.17 5.09 -4.97
C MET A 139 -11.64 5.12 -4.82
N LEU A 140 -10.99 3.95 -4.79
CA LEU A 140 -9.53 3.84 -4.71
C LEU A 140 -8.86 4.53 -5.89
N THR A 141 -9.32 4.27 -7.12
CA THR A 141 -8.79 4.90 -8.33
C THR A 141 -8.96 6.42 -8.28
N ALA A 142 -10.13 6.92 -7.89
CA ALA A 142 -10.38 8.35 -7.79
C ALA A 142 -9.51 9.06 -6.73
N VAL A 143 -9.20 8.38 -5.63
CA VAL A 143 -8.26 8.87 -4.61
C VAL A 143 -6.86 9.01 -5.20
N PHE A 144 -6.39 8.09 -6.03
CA PHE A 144 -5.05 8.19 -6.63
C PHE A 144 -4.94 9.10 -7.86
N ARG A 145 -6.05 9.65 -8.38
CA ARG A 145 -6.03 10.63 -9.50
C ARG A 145 -5.48 12.02 -9.13
N GLY A 146 -5.13 12.27 -7.87
CA GLY A 146 -4.55 13.53 -7.43
C GLY A 146 -3.56 13.33 -6.30
N GLU A 147 -3.12 14.43 -5.69
CA GLU A 147 -2.23 14.36 -4.52
C GLU A 147 -2.96 13.74 -3.33
N VAL A 148 -2.36 12.70 -2.75
CA VAL A 148 -2.93 11.95 -1.63
C VAL A 148 -2.13 12.24 -0.37
N SER A 149 -2.81 12.81 0.63
CA SER A 149 -2.25 12.86 1.98
C SER A 149 -2.49 11.53 2.68
N SER A 150 -1.51 11.02 3.43
CA SER A 150 -1.69 9.77 4.18
C SER A 150 -1.15 9.83 5.59
N SER A 151 -1.87 9.14 6.49
CA SER A 151 -1.48 8.91 7.88
C SER A 151 -1.80 7.46 8.26
N SER A 152 -1.36 7.04 9.45
CA SER A 152 -1.58 5.69 9.95
C SER A 152 -2.02 5.75 11.41
N VAL A 153 -2.95 4.89 11.83
CA VAL A 153 -3.44 4.85 13.22
C VAL A 153 -2.43 4.20 14.16
N ALA A 154 -1.79 3.12 13.72
CA ALA A 154 -0.83 2.40 14.53
C ALA A 154 0.37 1.93 13.70
N ALA A 155 1.58 2.00 14.27
CA ALA A 155 2.73 1.29 13.74
C ALA A 155 2.59 -0.19 14.12
N ARG A 156 2.00 -0.98 13.23
CA ARG A 156 1.68 -2.39 13.47
C ARG A 156 2.02 -3.26 12.27
N PRO A 157 2.40 -4.53 12.50
CA PRO A 157 2.72 -5.47 11.44
C PRO A 157 1.49 -5.78 10.58
N ALA A 158 1.62 -5.66 9.26
CA ALA A 158 0.53 -5.98 8.33
C ALA A 158 1.04 -6.76 7.10
N VAL A 159 1.40 -8.04 7.31
CA VAL A 159 1.91 -8.91 6.24
C VAL A 159 0.96 -8.99 5.04
N GLY A 160 -0.35 -8.87 5.28
CA GLY A 160 -1.38 -8.79 4.23
C GLY A 160 -1.12 -7.72 3.17
N ARG A 161 -0.44 -6.62 3.53
CA ARG A 161 -0.10 -5.52 2.62
C ARG A 161 1.08 -5.83 1.70
N PHE A 162 1.97 -6.74 2.10
CA PHE A 162 3.18 -7.04 1.34
C PHE A 162 2.87 -7.85 0.09
N PRO A 163 3.59 -7.59 -1.04
CA PRO A 163 3.51 -8.38 -2.26
C PRO A 163 3.42 -9.86 -1.95
N GLN A 164 2.46 -10.55 -2.56
CA GLN A 164 2.28 -11.98 -2.34
C GLN A 164 3.45 -12.74 -2.98
N THR A 165 3.64 -13.98 -2.53
CA THR A 165 4.55 -14.90 -3.21
C THR A 165 4.03 -15.18 -4.62
N GLY A 166 4.93 -15.13 -5.60
CA GLY A 166 4.58 -15.26 -7.01
C GLY A 166 3.94 -13.98 -7.60
N PRO A 167 3.15 -14.11 -8.68
CA PRO A 167 2.67 -12.96 -9.44
C PRO A 167 1.62 -12.15 -8.69
N GLY A 168 1.12 -12.66 -7.56
CA GLY A 168 -0.06 -12.11 -6.89
C GLY A 168 -1.34 -12.63 -7.51
N ASN A 169 -2.46 -12.09 -7.04
CA ASN A 169 -3.79 -12.37 -7.58
C ASN A 169 -4.28 -11.17 -8.38
N GLU A 170 -5.02 -11.40 -9.48
CA GLU A 170 -5.55 -10.35 -10.35
C GLU A 170 -6.46 -9.32 -9.62
N GLY A 171 -6.95 -9.66 -8.42
CA GLY A 171 -7.71 -8.75 -7.54
C GLY A 171 -6.89 -8.02 -6.47
N GLY A 172 -5.57 -8.24 -6.37
CA GLY A 172 -4.69 -7.69 -5.33
C GLY A 172 -4.49 -6.18 -5.40
N ASN A 173 -4.72 -5.58 -6.57
CA ASN A 173 -4.70 -4.13 -6.80
C ASN A 173 -6.03 -3.43 -6.47
N SER A 174 -7.05 -4.18 -6.01
CA SER A 174 -8.38 -3.67 -5.67
C SER A 174 -9.05 -2.82 -6.76
N GLY A 175 -8.78 -3.12 -8.03
CA GLY A 175 -9.34 -2.40 -9.19
C GLY A 175 -8.70 -1.03 -9.44
N LEU A 176 -7.52 -0.76 -8.88
CA LEU A 176 -6.69 0.38 -9.27
C LEU A 176 -6.19 0.18 -10.72
N LEU A 177 -6.06 1.28 -11.46
CA LEU A 177 -5.53 1.26 -12.82
C LEU A 177 -4.03 1.58 -12.83
N PRO A 178 -3.20 0.86 -13.59
CA PRO A 178 -1.75 1.07 -13.60
C PRO A 178 -1.36 2.48 -14.07
N GLU A 179 -2.06 3.05 -15.05
CA GLU A 179 -1.80 4.41 -15.55
C GLU A 179 -2.14 5.48 -14.50
N VAL A 180 -3.10 5.22 -13.60
CA VAL A 180 -3.42 6.10 -12.48
C VAL A 180 -2.31 6.04 -11.44
N LEU A 181 -1.78 4.84 -11.18
CA LEU A 181 -0.67 4.67 -10.26
C LEU A 181 0.62 5.33 -10.79
N GLU A 182 0.90 5.22 -12.09
CA GLU A 182 2.01 5.94 -12.73
C GLU A 182 1.85 7.47 -12.61
N ALA A 183 0.66 8.00 -12.89
CA ALA A 183 0.38 9.42 -12.72
C ALA A 183 0.51 9.88 -11.26
N ALA A 184 0.11 9.04 -10.30
CA ALA A 184 0.25 9.29 -8.87
C ALA A 184 1.72 9.38 -8.45
N VAL A 185 2.60 8.52 -8.98
CA VAL A 185 4.06 8.62 -8.79
C VAL A 185 4.58 9.96 -9.29
N GLY A 186 4.13 10.38 -10.49
CA GLY A 186 4.49 11.67 -11.07
C GLY A 186 4.10 12.86 -10.18
N THR A 187 2.87 12.84 -9.66
CA THR A 187 2.33 13.86 -8.76
C THR A 187 3.08 13.88 -7.42
N ALA A 188 3.25 12.72 -6.79
CA ALA A 188 3.90 12.58 -5.50
C ALA A 188 5.38 13.01 -5.51
N LEU A 189 6.05 12.90 -6.65
CA LEU A 189 7.46 13.27 -6.83
C LEU A 189 7.66 14.52 -7.68
N ALA A 190 6.63 15.36 -7.83
CA ALA A 190 6.73 16.60 -8.63
C ALA A 190 7.86 17.54 -8.16
N GLY A 191 8.12 17.57 -6.85
CA GLY A 191 9.20 18.36 -6.25
C GLY A 191 10.58 17.69 -6.23
N VAL A 192 10.69 16.43 -6.63
CA VAL A 192 11.95 15.67 -6.60
C VAL A 192 12.61 15.70 -7.97
N LYS A 193 13.89 16.11 -8.01
CA LYS A 193 14.67 16.16 -9.25
C LYS A 193 15.18 14.76 -9.58
N LEU A 194 14.49 14.09 -10.51
CA LEU A 194 14.85 12.80 -11.05
C LEU A 194 15.09 12.90 -12.56
N SER A 195 16.12 12.24 -13.06
CA SER A 195 16.28 11.97 -14.49
C SER A 195 15.13 11.10 -15.01
N THR A 196 14.94 11.06 -16.32
CA THR A 196 13.95 10.18 -16.96
C THR A 196 14.17 8.72 -16.59
N ALA A 197 15.42 8.28 -16.47
CA ALA A 197 15.74 6.89 -16.13
C ALA A 197 15.38 6.55 -14.68
N GLU A 198 15.72 7.43 -13.72
CA GLU A 198 15.36 7.26 -12.31
C GLU A 198 13.84 7.26 -12.14
N ARG A 199 13.13 8.20 -12.76
CA ARG A 199 11.67 8.26 -12.71
C ARG A 199 11.03 6.96 -13.22
N ARG A 200 11.51 6.40 -14.33
CA ARG A 200 11.05 5.10 -14.86
C ARG A 200 11.35 3.96 -13.88
N CYS A 201 12.52 3.95 -13.24
CA CYS A 201 12.84 2.94 -12.21
C CYS A 201 11.86 3.02 -11.02
N VAL A 202 11.55 4.23 -10.54
CA VAL A 202 10.58 4.43 -9.47
C VAL A 202 9.19 3.93 -9.87
N VAL A 203 8.71 4.31 -11.06
CA VAL A 203 7.41 3.84 -11.57
C VAL A 203 7.37 2.31 -11.66
N SER A 204 8.41 1.68 -12.21
CA SER A 204 8.52 0.21 -12.26
C SER A 204 8.43 -0.42 -10.88
N GLY A 205 9.16 0.10 -9.89
CA GLY A 205 9.13 -0.44 -8.53
C GLY A 205 7.78 -0.28 -7.84
N VAL A 206 7.08 0.84 -8.06
CA VAL A 206 5.73 1.07 -7.50
C VAL A 206 4.71 0.16 -8.18
N LEU A 207 4.73 0.04 -9.51
CA LEU A 207 3.87 -0.92 -10.22
C LEU A 207 4.08 -2.34 -9.70
N LEU A 208 5.34 -2.76 -9.54
CA LEU A 208 5.67 -4.06 -9.00
C LEU A 208 5.20 -4.27 -7.56
N LEU A 209 5.27 -3.24 -6.70
CA LEU A 209 4.74 -3.29 -5.34
C LEU A 209 3.22 -3.52 -5.32
N TRP A 210 2.52 -3.00 -6.33
CA TRP A 210 1.07 -3.06 -6.49
C TRP A 210 0.57 -4.22 -7.37
N ASP A 211 1.43 -5.20 -7.66
CA ASP A 211 1.13 -6.40 -8.46
C ASP A 211 0.86 -6.13 -9.96
N PHE A 212 1.23 -4.95 -10.47
CA PHE A 212 1.26 -4.63 -11.91
C PHE A 212 2.55 -5.17 -12.53
N LEU A 213 2.68 -6.50 -12.56
CA LEU A 213 3.89 -7.19 -13.04
C LEU A 213 4.17 -6.89 -14.51
N HIS A 214 3.14 -6.92 -15.35
CA HIS A 214 3.28 -6.73 -16.80
C HIS A 214 3.82 -5.33 -17.11
N GLU A 215 3.22 -4.30 -16.51
CA GLU A 215 3.58 -2.91 -16.71
C GLU A 215 4.97 -2.61 -16.13
N SER A 216 5.30 -3.17 -14.95
CA SER A 216 6.66 -3.12 -14.41
C SER A 216 7.67 -3.80 -15.34
N HIS A 217 7.32 -4.95 -15.92
CA HIS A 217 8.17 -5.67 -16.86
C HIS A 217 8.44 -4.86 -18.12
N GLU A 218 7.40 -4.28 -18.74
CA GLU A 218 7.57 -3.44 -19.95
C GLU A 218 8.52 -2.26 -19.71
N ILE A 219 8.38 -1.58 -18.56
CA ILE A 219 9.28 -0.49 -18.20
C ILE A 219 10.71 -0.98 -18.01
N SER A 220 10.90 -2.08 -17.27
CA SER A 220 12.24 -2.63 -17.01
C SER A 220 12.92 -3.12 -18.29
N GLN A 221 12.17 -3.83 -19.16
CA GLN A 221 12.63 -4.34 -20.45
C GLN A 221 13.09 -3.21 -21.38
N THR A 222 12.33 -2.12 -21.47
CA THR A 222 12.73 -0.96 -22.30
C THR A 222 13.93 -0.20 -21.73
N MET A 223 14.29 -0.46 -20.47
CA MET A 223 15.34 0.22 -19.71
C MET A 223 16.54 -0.69 -19.39
N GLU A 224 16.66 -1.83 -20.05
CA GLU A 224 17.79 -2.74 -19.87
C GLU A 224 19.16 -2.04 -19.86
N GLY A 225 19.97 -2.36 -18.84
CA GLY A 225 21.30 -1.79 -18.63
C GLY A 225 21.31 -0.31 -18.21
N ARG A 226 20.15 0.29 -17.93
CA ARG A 226 20.01 1.70 -17.50
C ARG A 226 19.80 1.83 -15.98
N GLY A 227 19.73 3.08 -15.51
CA GLY A 227 19.56 3.42 -14.09
C GLY A 227 20.86 3.23 -13.31
N THR A 228 21.94 3.89 -13.76
CA THR A 228 23.31 3.73 -13.27
C THR A 228 23.38 3.50 -11.75
N PRO A 229 23.92 2.35 -11.28
CA PRO A 229 24.66 1.36 -12.06
C PRO A 229 23.77 0.53 -13.01
N ARG A 230 22.77 -0.21 -12.51
CA ARG A 230 21.87 -1.07 -13.29
C ARG A 230 20.53 -1.27 -12.57
N THR A 231 19.95 -0.18 -12.06
CA THR A 231 18.72 -0.19 -11.25
C THR A 231 17.55 -0.78 -12.02
N ALA A 232 17.46 -0.55 -13.33
CA ALA A 232 16.41 -1.15 -14.16
C ALA A 232 16.52 -2.68 -14.26
N ASP A 233 17.74 -3.22 -14.46
CA ASP A 233 17.98 -4.68 -14.44
C ASP A 233 17.63 -5.28 -13.06
N TYR A 234 17.75 -4.50 -11.97
CA TYR A 234 17.37 -4.96 -10.63
C TYR A 234 15.85 -5.07 -10.50
N TRP A 235 15.10 -4.06 -10.94
CA TRP A 235 13.63 -4.16 -11.01
C TRP A 235 13.17 -5.35 -11.86
N HIS A 236 13.84 -5.57 -12.99
CA HIS A 236 13.61 -6.71 -13.87
C HIS A 236 13.84 -8.06 -13.16
N ALA A 237 14.92 -8.16 -12.39
CA ALA A 237 15.26 -9.36 -11.63
C ALA A 237 14.23 -9.68 -10.53
N ILE A 238 13.78 -8.67 -9.78
CA ILE A 238 12.71 -8.83 -8.77
C ILE A 238 11.42 -9.26 -9.47
N MET A 239 11.08 -8.65 -10.62
CA MET A 239 9.89 -9.00 -11.38
C MET A 239 9.90 -10.48 -11.80
N HIS A 240 10.97 -10.98 -12.43
CA HIS A 240 11.03 -12.40 -12.81
C HIS A 240 11.08 -13.37 -11.61
N ARG A 241 11.62 -12.94 -10.46
CA ARG A 241 11.51 -13.72 -9.21
C ARG A 241 10.04 -13.89 -8.78
N ARG A 242 9.19 -12.91 -9.11
CA ARG A 242 7.75 -12.95 -8.90
C ARG A 242 6.97 -13.70 -9.99
N GLU A 243 7.51 -13.89 -11.19
CA GLU A 243 6.96 -14.78 -12.23
C GLU A 243 7.31 -16.27 -12.05
N PRO A 244 7.58 -16.66 -10.80
CA PRO A 244 8.52 -17.72 -10.44
C PRO A 244 9.37 -18.35 -11.55
N ASP A 245 10.16 -17.53 -12.23
CA ASP A 245 11.15 -17.98 -13.19
C ASP A 245 12.56 -17.87 -12.57
N PRO A 246 13.02 -18.88 -11.82
CA PRO A 246 14.32 -18.81 -11.14
C PRO A 246 15.49 -18.69 -12.12
N GLY A 247 15.37 -19.23 -13.33
CA GLY A 247 16.40 -19.17 -14.36
C GLY A 247 16.58 -17.75 -14.88
N ASN A 248 15.47 -17.11 -15.25
CA ASN A 248 15.47 -15.75 -15.76
C ASN A 248 15.79 -14.73 -14.66
N ALA A 249 15.21 -14.87 -13.46
CA ALA A 249 15.57 -14.05 -12.31
C ALA A 249 17.08 -14.12 -12.04
N SER A 250 17.67 -15.32 -12.06
CA SER A 250 19.12 -15.50 -11.88
C SER A 250 19.94 -14.81 -12.98
N TYR A 251 19.49 -14.87 -14.24
CA TYR A 251 20.14 -14.18 -15.34
C TYR A 251 20.20 -12.67 -15.10
N TRP A 252 19.07 -12.06 -14.70
CA TRP A 252 19.01 -10.62 -14.41
C TRP A 252 19.82 -10.23 -13.19
N PHE A 253 19.77 -10.99 -12.09
CA PHE A 253 20.61 -10.70 -10.92
C PHE A 253 22.12 -10.78 -11.24
N ARG A 254 22.54 -11.67 -12.15
CA ARG A 254 23.93 -11.66 -12.65
C ARG A 254 24.26 -10.40 -13.45
N ARG A 255 23.30 -9.87 -14.22
CA ARG A 255 23.46 -8.60 -14.94
C ARG A 255 23.54 -7.41 -13.99
N VAL A 256 22.78 -7.41 -12.90
CA VAL A 256 22.83 -6.36 -11.86
C VAL A 256 24.24 -6.23 -11.29
N GLY A 257 24.87 -7.36 -10.95
CA GLY A 257 26.20 -7.37 -10.33
C GLY A 257 26.19 -6.70 -8.96
N SER A 258 27.14 -5.81 -8.71
CA SER A 258 27.17 -5.00 -7.48
C SER A 258 26.21 -3.83 -7.59
N HIS A 259 25.31 -3.70 -6.61
CA HIS A 259 24.35 -2.62 -6.54
C HIS A 259 24.28 -2.09 -5.09
N PRO A 260 24.46 -0.78 -4.84
CA PRO A 260 24.52 -0.25 -3.47
C PRO A 260 23.26 -0.54 -2.63
N ALA A 261 22.08 -0.49 -3.25
CA ALA A 261 20.85 -0.92 -2.58
C ALA A 261 20.96 -2.38 -2.08
N LEU A 262 21.49 -3.30 -2.88
CA LEU A 262 21.68 -4.70 -2.49
C LEU A 262 22.71 -4.83 -1.35
N ASP A 263 23.84 -4.12 -1.46
CA ASP A 263 24.95 -4.20 -0.50
C ASP A 263 24.56 -3.69 0.91
N THR A 264 23.65 -2.73 0.99
CA THR A 264 23.20 -2.17 2.28
C THR A 264 22.18 -3.04 3.03
N MET A 265 21.55 -4.01 2.35
CA MET A 265 20.48 -4.85 2.90
C MET A 265 20.90 -5.57 4.17
N SER A 266 22.05 -6.25 4.19
CA SER A 266 22.45 -7.14 5.30
C SER A 266 22.49 -6.45 6.66
N SER A 267 22.96 -5.21 6.69
CA SER A 267 23.12 -4.44 7.93
C SER A 267 21.79 -3.93 8.48
N LYS A 268 20.77 -3.78 7.63
CA LYS A 268 19.48 -3.17 7.98
C LYS A 268 18.35 -4.19 8.08
N LEU A 269 18.45 -5.32 7.38
CA LEU A 269 17.38 -6.30 7.21
C LEU A 269 16.83 -6.80 8.56
N HIS A 270 17.68 -7.22 9.49
CA HIS A 270 17.23 -7.68 10.80
C HIS A 270 16.32 -6.66 11.49
N ARG A 271 16.74 -5.39 11.51
CA ARG A 271 15.97 -4.29 12.10
C ARG A 271 14.65 -4.07 11.36
N TRP A 272 14.67 -4.03 10.03
CA TRP A 272 13.47 -3.85 9.21
C TRP A 272 12.46 -4.98 9.37
N LEU A 273 12.94 -6.21 9.53
CA LEU A 273 12.07 -7.35 9.82
C LEU A 273 11.40 -7.18 11.20
N GLY A 274 12.14 -6.79 12.23
CA GLY A 274 11.58 -6.51 13.55
C GLY A 274 10.54 -5.37 13.54
N GLU A 275 10.87 -4.24 12.91
CA GLU A 275 9.95 -3.08 12.79
C GLU A 275 8.70 -3.40 11.97
N SER A 276 8.82 -4.26 10.95
CA SER A 276 7.67 -4.76 10.20
C SER A 276 6.91 -5.88 10.92
N GLY A 277 7.39 -6.33 12.08
CA GLY A 277 6.71 -7.28 12.97
C GLY A 277 7.05 -8.74 12.85
N ALA A 278 8.23 -9.08 12.34
CA ALA A 278 8.74 -10.43 12.45
C ALA A 278 9.11 -10.73 13.90
N SER A 279 8.76 -11.91 14.39
CA SER A 279 9.30 -12.42 15.68
C SER A 279 10.82 -12.57 15.63
N ASP A 280 11.48 -12.64 16.78
CA ASP A 280 12.94 -12.81 16.84
C ASP A 280 13.42 -14.08 16.10
N ASP A 281 12.64 -15.16 16.18
CA ASP A 281 12.90 -16.40 15.44
C ASP A 281 12.77 -16.20 13.93
N GLU A 282 11.75 -15.47 13.47
CA GLU A 282 11.58 -15.13 12.06
C GLU A 282 12.71 -14.22 11.55
N GLN A 283 13.14 -13.23 12.35
CA GLN A 283 14.27 -12.35 12.03
C GLN A 283 15.57 -13.16 11.86
N LYS A 284 15.87 -14.03 12.85
CA LYS A 284 17.05 -14.90 12.80
C LYS A 284 17.01 -15.86 11.62
N ARG A 285 15.85 -16.49 11.38
CA ARG A 285 15.68 -17.42 10.25
C ARG A 285 15.84 -16.72 8.91
N ALA A 286 15.26 -15.53 8.74
CA ALA A 286 15.44 -14.75 7.52
C ALA A 286 16.91 -14.41 7.29
N GLN A 287 17.61 -13.91 8.31
CA GLN A 287 19.03 -13.56 8.20
C GLN A 287 19.89 -14.77 7.80
N GLN A 288 19.64 -15.94 8.39
CA GLN A 288 20.35 -17.17 8.04
C GLN A 288 20.07 -17.64 6.60
N THR A 289 18.83 -17.47 6.14
CA THR A 289 18.41 -17.91 4.81
C THR A 289 18.91 -16.98 3.72
N VAL A 290 18.69 -15.67 3.83
CA VAL A 290 18.93 -14.72 2.72
C VAL A 290 20.22 -13.92 2.87
N CYS A 291 20.94 -14.07 3.99
CA CYS A 291 22.27 -13.52 4.16
C CYS A 291 23.31 -14.62 4.46
N PRO A 292 23.47 -15.65 3.59
CA PRO A 292 24.49 -16.65 3.80
C PRO A 292 25.87 -15.98 3.89
N HIS A 293 26.68 -16.38 4.87
CA HIS A 293 27.99 -15.75 5.15
C HIS A 293 27.91 -14.26 5.54
N GLY A 294 26.76 -13.77 6.01
CA GLY A 294 26.58 -12.41 6.48
C GLY A 294 26.37 -11.36 5.38
N ARG A 295 26.19 -11.78 4.12
CA ARG A 295 25.91 -10.90 2.98
C ARG A 295 24.60 -11.26 2.30
N PHE A 296 23.81 -10.26 1.96
CA PHE A 296 22.51 -10.42 1.34
C PHE A 296 22.70 -11.01 -0.04
N ASP A 297 22.08 -12.14 -0.28
CA ASP A 297 22.25 -12.91 -1.50
C ASP A 297 20.91 -12.99 -2.25
N PRO A 298 20.75 -12.31 -3.39
CA PRO A 298 19.51 -12.34 -4.16
C PRO A 298 19.20 -13.75 -4.69
N PHE A 299 20.20 -14.61 -4.89
CA PHE A 299 20.01 -15.99 -5.33
C PHE A 299 19.38 -16.83 -4.20
N ALA A 300 19.76 -16.58 -2.95
CA ALA A 300 19.09 -17.19 -1.79
C ALA A 300 17.63 -16.73 -1.66
N VAL A 301 17.29 -15.50 -2.06
CA VAL A 301 15.90 -15.04 -2.11
C VAL A 301 15.12 -15.73 -3.25
N ILE A 302 15.74 -16.04 -4.38
CA ILE A 302 15.13 -16.86 -5.45
C ILE A 302 14.82 -18.27 -4.94
N GLU A 303 15.74 -18.89 -4.20
CA GLU A 303 15.51 -20.20 -3.58
C GLU A 303 14.37 -20.15 -2.57
N LEU A 304 14.34 -19.11 -1.71
CA LEU A 304 13.25 -18.88 -0.76
C LEU A 304 11.91 -18.70 -1.49
N SER A 305 11.89 -17.97 -2.62
CA SER A 305 10.69 -17.80 -3.46
C SER A 305 10.19 -19.15 -3.97
N THR A 306 11.10 -19.98 -4.48
CA THR A 306 10.78 -21.34 -4.95
C THR A 306 10.20 -22.22 -3.84
N GLN A 307 10.70 -22.10 -2.61
CA GLN A 307 10.18 -22.83 -1.45
C GLN A 307 8.80 -22.33 -1.02
N ALA A 308 8.63 -21.00 -0.95
CA ALA A 308 7.39 -20.35 -0.54
C ALA A 308 6.20 -20.74 -1.45
N LEU A 309 6.41 -20.84 -2.77
CA LEU A 309 5.37 -21.24 -3.73
C LEU A 309 4.82 -22.64 -3.50
N ARG A 310 5.66 -23.56 -3.00
CA ARG A 310 5.24 -24.93 -2.71
C ARG A 310 4.35 -25.01 -1.46
N LYS A 311 4.45 -24.03 -0.56
CA LYS A 311 3.75 -23.99 0.72
C LYS A 311 3.25 -22.57 1.08
N PRO A 312 2.27 -22.03 0.33
CA PRO A 312 1.72 -20.70 0.61
C PRO A 312 1.23 -20.57 2.06
N GLY A 313 1.37 -19.39 2.68
CA GLY A 313 0.96 -19.10 4.05
C GLY A 313 1.86 -19.65 5.16
N GLN A 314 2.84 -20.49 4.82
CA GLN A 314 3.80 -21.02 5.81
C GLN A 314 4.92 -20.01 6.11
N LEU A 315 5.90 -20.43 6.91
CA LEU A 315 7.00 -19.58 7.35
C LEU A 315 7.76 -19.01 6.16
N GLU A 316 8.11 -19.83 5.17
CA GLU A 316 8.87 -19.41 4.00
C GLU A 316 8.15 -18.31 3.20
N ASP A 317 6.83 -18.43 3.03
CA ASP A 317 6.00 -17.39 2.41
C ASP A 317 6.03 -16.09 3.21
N ARG A 318 5.79 -16.15 4.53
CA ARG A 318 5.84 -14.94 5.38
C ARG A 318 7.22 -14.27 5.35
N LEU A 319 8.30 -15.05 5.40
CA LEU A 319 9.66 -14.53 5.31
C LEU A 319 9.94 -13.90 3.95
N LEU A 320 9.58 -14.57 2.85
CA LEU A 320 9.76 -14.04 1.50
C LEU A 320 9.06 -12.68 1.36
N ARG A 321 7.78 -12.60 1.75
CA ARG A 321 6.97 -11.38 1.59
C ARG A 321 7.58 -10.20 2.35
N ARG A 322 8.12 -10.44 3.55
CA ARG A 322 8.81 -9.42 4.36
C ARG A 322 10.13 -8.97 3.75
N VAL A 323 10.97 -9.93 3.35
CA VAL A 323 12.27 -9.66 2.71
C VAL A 323 12.06 -8.92 1.40
N GLN A 324 11.14 -9.39 0.56
CA GLN A 324 10.79 -8.78 -0.72
C GLN A 324 10.25 -7.37 -0.55
N TYR A 325 9.36 -7.14 0.41
CA TYR A 325 8.86 -5.79 0.69
C TYR A 325 9.99 -4.84 1.12
N SER A 326 10.86 -5.29 2.02
CA SER A 326 12.02 -4.51 2.47
C SER A 326 12.99 -4.20 1.32
N GLU A 327 13.24 -5.18 0.44
CA GLU A 327 14.09 -5.02 -0.74
C GLU A 327 13.50 -4.02 -1.74
N ILE A 328 12.20 -4.12 -2.04
CA ILE A 328 11.49 -3.18 -2.93
C ILE A 328 11.56 -1.76 -2.35
N LEU A 329 11.26 -1.57 -1.07
CA LEU A 329 11.34 -0.25 -0.46
C LEU A 329 12.77 0.31 -0.47
N ASN A 330 13.77 -0.52 -0.19
CA ASN A 330 15.15 -0.08 -0.22
C ASN A 330 15.62 0.32 -1.63
N LEU A 331 15.21 -0.42 -2.67
CA LEU A 331 15.52 -0.08 -4.05
C LEU A 331 14.72 1.14 -4.56
N LEU A 332 13.49 1.35 -4.06
CA LEU A 332 12.74 2.58 -4.30
C LEU A 332 13.45 3.79 -3.67
N ALA A 333 13.90 3.68 -2.42
CA ALA A 333 14.66 4.73 -1.72
C ALA A 333 15.95 5.09 -2.48
N TRP A 334 16.66 4.08 -3.01
CA TRP A 334 17.78 4.30 -3.92
C TRP A 334 17.36 5.06 -5.18
N SER A 335 16.26 4.63 -5.82
CA SER A 335 15.78 5.20 -7.09
C SER A 335 15.32 6.66 -6.99
N ILE A 336 14.92 7.12 -5.80
CA ILE A 336 14.57 8.54 -5.55
C ILE A 336 15.76 9.39 -5.09
N GLY A 337 16.96 8.80 -4.94
CA GLY A 337 18.19 9.50 -4.59
C GLY A 337 18.36 9.80 -3.09
N THR A 338 17.61 9.16 -2.20
CA THR A 338 17.66 9.43 -0.74
C THR A 338 18.53 8.43 0.03
N ALA A 339 19.05 7.41 -0.63
CA ALA A 339 20.09 6.54 -0.09
C ALA A 339 21.47 7.21 -0.24
N SER A 340 21.74 8.21 0.61
CA SER A 340 23.09 8.76 0.84
C SER A 340 23.87 7.87 1.80
#